data_AF-A0A193QJ35-F1
#
_entry.id   AF-A0A193QJ35-F1
#
_cell.length_a   1.000
_cell.length_b   1.000
_cell.length_c   1.000
_cell.angle_alpha   90.00
_cell.angle_beta   90.00
_cell.angle_gamma   90.00
#
_symmetry.space_group_name_H-M   'P 1'
#
loop_
_entity.id
_entity.type
_entity.pdbx_description
1 polymer ?
#
loop_
_entity_poly.entity_id
_entity_poly.type
_entity_poly.pdbx_seq_one_letter_code
_entity_poly.pdbx_strand_id
1 'polypeptide(L)'
;MATNQGTGAPAGFVSRDGQAAIVGWLAATAMLIPSGRECTLITAGDVWARATTAATRGQKVFASLTTGEIATGVSLDGFAETAFYDASEAAAEDLIMISTWSK
;
A
#
# COMPACT_ATOMS: atom_id res chain seq x y z
N MET A 1 -14.87 -6.97 -8.24
CA MET A 1 -14.61 -5.94 -7.21
C MET A 1 -13.14 -6.04 -6.85
N ALA A 2 -12.41 -4.92 -6.83
CA ALA A 2 -11.04 -4.92 -6.33
C ALA A 2 -11.09 -4.94 -4.79
N THR A 3 -10.37 -5.86 -4.17
CA THR A 3 -10.29 -6.01 -2.71
C THR A 3 -8.85 -5.85 -2.27
N ASN A 4 -8.63 -5.08 -1.21
CA ASN A 4 -7.34 -5.00 -0.49
C ASN A 4 -7.17 -6.15 0.52
N GLN A 5 -8.12 -7.09 0.54
CA GLN A 5 -8.11 -8.28 1.39
C GLN A 5 -7.94 -9.55 0.56
N GLY A 6 -7.16 -10.51 1.07
CA GLY A 6 -6.93 -11.79 0.43
C GLY A 6 -5.86 -12.63 1.12
N THR A 7 -5.47 -13.76 0.52
CA THR A 7 -4.46 -14.67 1.08
C THR A 7 -3.16 -14.74 0.26
N GLY A 8 -3.09 -14.02 -0.86
CA GLY A 8 -1.95 -14.01 -1.77
C GLY A 8 -1.15 -12.72 -1.70
N ALA A 9 0.06 -12.74 -2.26
CA ALA A 9 0.88 -11.53 -2.40
C ALA A 9 0.12 -10.47 -3.22
N PRO A 10 0.08 -9.20 -2.77
CA PRO A 10 -0.55 -8.13 -3.52
C PRO A 10 0.09 -7.97 -4.91
N ALA A 11 -0.74 -7.80 -5.95
CA ALA A 11 -0.26 -7.59 -7.32
C ALA A 11 0.41 -6.21 -7.53
N GLY A 12 0.15 -5.25 -6.63
CA GLY A 12 0.66 -3.89 -6.70
C GLY A 12 -0.16 -2.95 -5.82
N PHE A 13 0.11 -1.64 -5.95
CA PHE A 13 -0.61 -0.61 -5.22
C PHE A 13 -1.48 0.22 -6.15
N VAL A 14 -2.63 0.69 -5.66
CA VAL A 14 -3.50 1.60 -6.42
C VAL A 14 -3.42 2.97 -5.76
N SER A 15 -3.10 4.00 -6.53
CA SER A 15 -3.17 5.38 -6.04
C SER A 15 -4.62 5.76 -5.79
N ARG A 16 -4.86 6.61 -4.78
CA ARG A 16 -6.21 7.11 -4.50
C ARG A 16 -6.61 8.15 -5.56
N ASP A 17 -7.10 7.67 -6.70
CA ASP A 17 -7.59 8.49 -7.82
C ASP A 17 -9.11 8.76 -7.75
N GLY A 18 -9.86 7.92 -7.03
CA GLY A 18 -11.30 8.05 -6.83
C GLY A 18 -11.73 9.11 -5.82
N GLN A 19 -11.24 10.36 -5.92
CA GLN A 19 -11.70 11.45 -5.05
C GLN A 19 -13.22 11.67 -5.19
N ALA A 20 -13.89 11.97 -4.07
CA ALA A 20 -15.35 12.17 -3.95
C ALA A 20 -16.25 10.95 -4.27
N ALA A 21 -15.71 9.75 -4.50
CA ALA A 21 -16.50 8.53 -4.60
C ALA A 21 -16.89 7.98 -3.21
N ILE A 22 -17.76 8.71 -2.51
CA ILE A 22 -18.29 8.32 -1.20
C ILE A 22 -19.63 7.59 -1.42
N VAL A 23 -19.64 6.27 -1.20
CA VAL A 23 -20.85 5.45 -1.43
C VAL A 23 -21.74 5.29 -0.18
N GLY A 24 -21.23 5.67 0.99
CA GLY A 24 -21.96 5.60 2.26
C GLY A 24 -22.68 6.91 2.58
N TRP A 25 -23.95 6.82 3.01
CA TRP A 25 -24.67 7.99 3.51
C TRP A 25 -23.97 8.56 4.74
N LEU A 26 -23.70 9.87 4.74
CA LEU A 26 -22.93 10.60 5.78
C LEU A 26 -21.48 10.14 5.99
N ALA A 27 -20.94 9.27 5.12
CA ALA A 27 -19.54 8.90 5.21
C ALA A 27 -18.64 10.08 4.80
N ALA A 28 -17.55 10.32 5.52
CA ALA A 28 -16.60 11.38 5.22
C ALA A 28 -15.48 10.90 4.27
N THR A 29 -15.23 9.59 4.20
CA THR A 29 -14.16 8.97 3.42
C THR A 29 -14.60 7.59 2.92
N ALA A 30 -14.00 7.15 1.81
CA ALA A 30 -14.12 5.77 1.33
C ALA A 30 -12.78 5.32 0.74
N MET A 31 -12.48 4.03 0.93
CA MET A 31 -11.40 3.30 0.24
C MET A 31 -11.93 2.21 -0.69
N LEU A 32 -13.25 2.19 -0.90
CA LEU A 32 -13.90 1.25 -1.80
C LEU A 32 -13.79 1.76 -3.23
N ILE A 33 -13.21 0.94 -4.11
CA ILE A 33 -13.29 1.14 -5.56
C ILE A 33 -14.54 0.42 -6.07
N PRO A 34 -15.58 1.13 -6.56
CA PRO A 34 -16.80 0.51 -7.06
C PRO A 34 -16.51 -0.45 -8.23
N SER A 35 -17.34 -1.49 -8.38
CA SER A 35 -17.24 -2.37 -9.54
C SER A 35 -17.48 -1.61 -10.84
N GLY A 36 -16.66 -1.88 -11.87
CA GLY A 36 -16.78 -1.23 -13.18
C GLY A 36 -16.09 0.13 -13.28
N ARG A 37 -15.46 0.61 -12.21
CA ARG A 37 -14.53 1.74 -12.27
C ARG A 37 -13.14 1.26 -12.72
N GLU A 38 -12.53 2.02 -13.61
CA GLU A 38 -11.13 1.86 -13.96
C GLU A 38 -10.25 2.29 -12.78
N CYS A 39 -9.14 1.58 -12.58
CA CYS A 39 -8.11 1.95 -11.61
C CYS A 39 -6.73 1.60 -12.18
N THR A 40 -5.76 2.47 -11.97
CA THR A 40 -4.38 2.22 -12.37
C THR A 40 -3.67 1.44 -11.27
N LEU A 41 -3.19 0.24 -11.61
CA LEU A 41 -2.37 -0.57 -10.72
C LEU A 41 -0.88 -0.24 -10.93
N ILE A 42 -0.22 0.17 -9.87
CA ILE A 42 1.21 0.42 -9.80
C ILE A 42 1.90 -0.89 -9.43
N THR A 43 2.48 -1.55 -10.43
CA THR A 43 3.19 -2.83 -10.27
C THR A 43 4.70 -2.65 -10.13
N ALA A 44 5.24 -1.51 -10.57
CA ALA A 44 6.65 -1.15 -10.47
C ALA A 44 6.83 0.37 -10.46
N GLY A 45 7.97 0.82 -9.92
CA GLY A 45 8.38 2.21 -9.89
C GLY A 45 8.70 2.73 -8.50
N ASP A 46 8.84 4.06 -8.41
CA ASP A 46 9.09 4.79 -7.17
C ASP A 46 7.81 5.53 -6.76
N VAL A 47 7.28 5.24 -5.57
CA VAL A 47 6.08 5.89 -5.05
C VAL A 47 6.23 6.24 -3.59
N TRP A 48 5.59 7.33 -3.18
CA TRP A 48 5.49 7.71 -1.78
C TRP A 48 4.31 7.01 -1.13
N ALA A 49 4.56 6.34 -0.01
CA ALA A 49 3.55 5.63 0.76
C ALA A 49 3.79 5.81 2.26
N ARG A 50 2.73 5.74 3.07
CA ARG A 50 2.84 5.87 4.53
C ARG A 50 3.10 4.49 5.14
N ALA A 51 4.16 4.34 5.91
CA ALA A 51 4.49 3.10 6.60
C ALA A 51 4.08 3.13 8.07
N THR A 52 3.55 2.02 8.58
CA THR A 52 3.16 1.92 10.00
C THR A 52 4.34 1.65 10.93
N THR A 53 5.49 1.28 10.38
CA THR A 53 6.74 1.01 11.11
C THR A 53 7.80 2.04 10.76
N ALA A 54 8.77 2.23 11.66
CA ALA A 54 9.96 3.01 11.33
C ALA A 54 10.71 2.31 10.19
N ALA A 55 11.09 3.10 9.20
CA ALA A 55 11.61 2.61 7.94
C ALA A 55 13.09 2.97 7.80
N THR A 56 13.87 1.98 7.40
CA THR A 56 15.28 2.12 7.08
C THR A 56 15.49 1.64 5.67
N ARG A 57 16.28 2.40 4.91
CA ARG A 57 16.57 2.10 3.51
C ARG A 57 17.05 0.65 3.32
N GLY A 58 16.52 0.00 2.30
CA GLY A 58 16.80 -1.39 1.93
C GLY A 58 15.95 -2.42 2.65
N GLN A 59 15.10 -2.01 3.60
CA GLN A 59 14.13 -2.92 4.21
C GLN A 59 13.08 -3.39 3.21
N LYS A 60 12.61 -4.61 3.40
CA LYS A 60 11.56 -5.18 2.58
C LYS A 60 10.20 -4.57 2.96
N VAL A 61 9.40 -4.22 1.96
CA VAL A 61 8.04 -3.71 2.16
C VAL A 61 7.04 -4.86 2.14
N PHE A 62 6.22 -4.91 3.18
CA PHE A 62 5.11 -5.83 3.36
C PHE A 62 3.79 -5.06 3.36
N ALA A 63 2.71 -5.70 2.92
CA ALA A 63 1.37 -5.12 2.97
C ALA A 63 0.42 -6.00 3.79
N SER A 64 -0.41 -5.36 4.60
CA SER A 64 -1.43 -6.03 5.40
C SER A 64 -2.48 -6.66 4.49
N LEU A 65 -2.76 -7.95 4.69
CA LEU A 65 -3.78 -8.69 3.95
C LEU A 65 -5.21 -8.37 4.40
N THR A 66 -5.37 -7.47 5.37
CA THR A 66 -6.67 -7.07 5.92
C THR A 66 -7.00 -5.61 5.65
N THR A 67 -6.00 -4.72 5.73
CA THR A 67 -6.18 -3.26 5.61
C THR A 67 -5.52 -2.69 4.35
N GLY A 68 -4.52 -3.37 3.78
CA GLY A 68 -3.69 -2.83 2.70
C GLY A 68 -2.67 -1.78 3.14
N GLU A 69 -2.51 -1.56 4.45
CA GLU A 69 -1.43 -0.73 5.02
C GLU A 69 -0.07 -1.38 4.76
N ILE A 70 0.98 -0.56 4.71
CA ILE A 70 2.33 -1.05 4.47
C ILE A 70 3.20 -0.94 5.71
N ALA A 71 4.12 -1.88 5.85
CA ALA A 71 5.10 -1.94 6.91
C ALA A 71 6.43 -2.45 6.36
N THR A 72 7.54 -2.05 6.97
CA THR A 72 8.89 -2.42 6.57
C THR A 72 9.52 -3.34 7.61
N GLY A 73 10.30 -4.33 7.17
CA GLY A 73 10.94 -5.25 8.11
C GLY A 73 11.50 -6.52 7.48
N VAL A 74 11.53 -7.60 8.26
CA VAL A 74 12.11 -8.90 7.85
C VAL A 74 11.05 -10.00 7.83
N SER A 75 10.01 -9.93 8.67
CA SER A 75 8.79 -10.76 8.63
C SER A 75 7.76 -10.15 9.58
N LEU A 76 6.51 -10.01 9.13
CA LEU A 76 5.42 -9.37 9.89
C LEU A 76 4.16 -10.24 9.79
N ASP A 77 3.66 -10.70 10.94
CA ASP A 77 2.47 -11.54 11.00
C ASP A 77 1.24 -10.81 10.46
N GLY A 78 0.50 -11.47 9.56
CA GLY A 78 -0.67 -10.87 8.90
C GLY A 78 -0.34 -9.94 7.72
N PHE A 79 0.94 -9.82 7.37
CA PHE A 79 1.40 -9.09 6.20
C PHE A 79 1.98 -10.05 5.15
N ALA A 80 1.82 -9.69 3.88
CA ALA A 80 2.42 -10.40 2.76
C ALA A 80 3.57 -9.58 2.16
N GLU A 81 4.63 -10.28 1.74
CA GLU A 81 5.76 -9.67 1.05
C GLU A 81 5.33 -9.08 -0.29
N THR A 82 5.84 -7.89 -0.61
CA THR A 82 5.60 -7.23 -1.90
C THR A 82 6.85 -7.23 -2.78
N ALA A 83 6.74 -6.77 -4.03
CA ALA A 83 7.91 -6.59 -4.89
C ALA A 83 8.78 -5.37 -4.51
N PHE A 84 8.31 -4.52 -3.59
CA PHE A 84 8.91 -3.23 -3.27
C PHE A 84 9.89 -3.31 -2.09
N TYR A 85 10.86 -2.38 -2.10
CA TYR A 85 11.84 -2.13 -1.05
C TYR A 85 11.76 -0.66 -0.63
N ASP A 86 12.10 -0.36 0.61
CA ASP A 86 12.19 1.00 1.11
C ASP A 86 13.46 1.69 0.56
N ALA A 87 13.30 2.89 0.01
CA ALA A 87 14.36 3.69 -0.57
C ALA A 87 14.67 4.96 0.26
N SER A 88 14.03 5.14 1.41
CA SER A 88 14.16 6.32 2.29
C SER A 88 14.35 5.92 3.76
N GLU A 89 14.54 6.89 4.64
CA GLU A 89 14.50 6.67 6.09
C GLU A 89 13.42 7.56 6.68
N ALA A 90 12.56 7.00 7.52
CA ALA A 90 11.49 7.76 8.18
C ALA A 90 11.06 7.12 9.50
N ALA A 91 10.43 7.92 10.36
CA ALA A 91 9.78 7.41 11.56
C ALA A 91 8.51 6.64 11.20
N ALA A 92 8.00 5.86 12.16
CA ALA A 92 6.70 5.19 12.02
C ALA A 92 5.59 6.22 11.75
N GLU A 93 4.60 5.81 10.94
CA GLU A 93 3.47 6.62 10.49
C GLU A 93 3.83 7.79 9.57
N ASP A 94 5.06 7.87 9.07
CA ASP A 94 5.51 8.89 8.13
C ASP A 94 5.59 8.38 6.68
N LEU A 95 5.79 9.30 5.73
CA LEU A 95 5.93 8.99 4.32
C LEU A 95 7.32 8.45 3.99
N ILE A 96 7.34 7.28 3.35
CA ILE A 96 8.53 6.63 2.81
C ILE A 96 8.40 6.49 1.30
N MET A 97 9.54 6.50 0.61
CA MET A 97 9.62 6.17 -0.81
C MET A 97 9.84 4.67 -0.94
N ILE A 98 8.88 3.97 -1.55
CA ILE A 98 9.03 2.56 -1.91
C ILE A 98 9.42 2.44 -3.37
N SER A 99 10.33 1.51 -3.68
CA SER A 99 10.93 1.33 -5.00
C SER A 99 11.01 -0.13 -5.39
N THR A 100 10.81 -0.44 -6.66
CA THR A 100 11.21 -1.73 -7.24
C THR A 100 12.63 -1.75 -7.80
N TRP A 101 13.28 -0.58 -7.90
CA TRP A 101 14.56 -0.39 -8.57
C TRP A 101 15.72 -0.14 -7.59
N SER A 102 15.42 0.49 -6.46
CA SER A 102 16.38 0.76 -5.39
C SER A 102 16.23 -0.29 -4.29
N LYS A 103 17.12 -1.29 -4.30
CA LYS A 103 17.27 -2.28 -3.23
C LYS A 103 18.34 -1.85 -2.23
#